data_AF-D3S2K8-F1
#
_entry.id   AF-D3S2K8-F1
#
_cell.length_a   1.000
_cell.length_b   1.000
_cell.length_c   1.000
_cell.angle_alpha   90.00
_cell.angle_beta   90.00
_cell.angle_gamma   90.00
#
_symmetry.space_group_name_H-M   'P 1'
#
loop_
_entity.id
_entity.type
_entity.pdbx_description
1 polymer ?
#
loop_
_entity_poly.entity_id
_entity_poly.type
_entity_poly.pdbx_seq_one_letter_code
_entity_poly.pdbx_strand_id
1 'polypeptide(L)'
;MEERVYVFVVGSAGSGKTYFTKAFSDWLDLKKIDVFTVNLDPGADYLPYSADVDVREWFTLEDIMSKYDVGPNGAQIIGADLISTKVNEIIDEIDYNDPTFVIFDTPGQMELFTLRASSEILVSSLGKRNCIMVYLYDPVVSKTPSGFLSLVFMASSAVFKLEIPHVPVLSKADLLPEHDLEKIIEWSTNQEKLYEEISSMKGLSLELFHLLREAGLFQPLIPVSSTKMFGFEDVYDAIQEIFYSGEDIESFY
;
A
#
# COMPACT_ATOMS: atom_id res chain seq x y z
N MET A 1 -22.36 14.26 4.34
CA MET A 1 -21.57 13.22 5.02
C MET A 1 -20.21 13.32 4.35
N GLU A 2 -19.16 13.61 5.12
CA GLU A 2 -17.81 13.46 4.60
C GLU A 2 -17.65 12.00 4.18
N GLU A 3 -17.14 11.77 2.97
CA GLU A 3 -16.94 10.40 2.47
C GLU A 3 -15.79 9.77 3.25
N ARG A 4 -16.06 8.60 3.85
CA ARG A 4 -15.07 7.79 4.56
C ARG A 4 -13.96 7.36 3.58
N VAL A 5 -12.71 7.42 4.02
CA VAL A 5 -11.55 7.03 3.20
C VAL A 5 -10.98 5.69 3.67
N TYR A 6 -10.88 4.73 2.76
CA TYR A 6 -10.31 3.40 2.99
C TYR A 6 -8.88 3.34 2.42
N VAL A 7 -7.89 3.25 3.30
CA VAL A 7 -6.46 3.25 2.96
C VAL A 7 -5.90 1.84 3.05
N PHE A 8 -5.49 1.26 1.93
CA PHE A 8 -4.80 -0.02 1.88
C PHE A 8 -3.29 0.19 1.84
N VAL A 9 -2.59 -0.24 2.89
CA VAL A 9 -1.12 -0.14 2.95
C VAL A 9 -0.53 -1.35 2.24
N VAL A 10 0.06 -1.15 1.06
CA VAL A 10 0.56 -2.21 0.18
C VAL A 10 2.05 -2.00 -0.10
N GLY A 11 2.78 -3.08 -0.34
CA GLY A 11 4.21 -3.02 -0.67
C GLY A 11 4.85 -4.39 -0.48
N SER A 12 6.08 -4.53 -0.95
CA SER A 12 6.85 -5.78 -0.81
C SER A 12 7.02 -6.20 0.66
N ALA A 13 7.32 -7.49 0.88
CA ALA A 13 7.65 -7.97 2.22
C ALA A 13 8.85 -7.19 2.77
N GLY A 14 8.72 -6.72 4.01
CA GLY A 14 9.76 -5.90 4.65
C GLY A 14 9.73 -4.41 4.30
N SER A 15 8.88 -3.93 3.38
CA SER A 15 8.74 -2.49 3.07
C SER A 15 8.30 -1.64 4.27
N GLY A 16 7.66 -2.25 5.27
CA GLY A 16 7.28 -1.59 6.52
C GLY A 16 5.78 -1.32 6.70
N LYS A 17 4.90 -2.01 5.97
CA LYS A 17 3.43 -1.86 6.02
C LYS A 17 2.85 -1.70 7.42
N THR A 18 3.06 -2.69 8.28
CA THR A 18 2.59 -2.69 9.68
C THR A 18 3.10 -1.51 10.50
N TYR A 19 4.35 -1.08 10.32
CA TYR A 19 4.89 0.10 11.01
C TYR A 19 4.35 1.41 10.42
N PHE A 20 4.09 1.45 9.11
CA PHE A 20 3.42 2.57 8.48
C PHE A 20 1.98 2.70 8.99
N THR A 21 1.22 1.61 9.06
CA THR A 21 -0.15 1.59 9.62
C THR A 21 -0.18 2.16 11.04
N LYS A 22 0.72 1.71 11.92
CA LYS A 22 0.87 2.27 13.27
C LYS A 22 1.17 3.77 13.24
N ALA A 23 2.21 4.17 12.51
CA ALA A 23 2.68 5.54 12.56
C ALA A 23 1.70 6.53 11.91
N PHE A 24 0.99 6.11 10.86
CA PHE A 24 -0.01 6.93 10.21
C PHE A 24 -1.30 7.04 11.05
N SER A 25 -1.75 5.95 11.68
CA SER A 25 -2.86 6.02 12.65
C SER A 25 -2.52 6.92 13.85
N ASP A 26 -1.32 6.77 14.44
CA ASP A 26 -0.84 7.66 15.51
C ASP A 26 -0.84 9.14 15.06
N TRP A 27 -0.41 9.41 13.82
CA TRP A 27 -0.38 10.78 13.28
C TRP A 27 -1.79 11.35 13.08
N LEU A 28 -2.74 10.55 12.57
CA LEU A 28 -4.14 10.95 12.40
C LEU A 28 -4.81 11.24 13.75
N ASP A 29 -4.60 10.38 14.74
CA ASP A 29 -5.12 10.58 16.11
C ASP A 29 -4.56 11.86 16.74
N LEU A 30 -3.26 12.12 16.57
CA LEU A 30 -2.63 13.39 17.01
C LEU A 30 -3.26 14.63 16.35
N LYS A 31 -3.72 14.49 15.10
CA LYS A 31 -4.44 15.54 14.36
C LYS A 31 -5.95 15.56 14.69
N LYS A 32 -6.41 14.67 15.57
CA LYS A 32 -7.82 14.49 15.96
C LYS A 32 -8.72 14.10 14.79
N ILE A 33 -8.16 13.35 13.85
CA ILE A 33 -8.88 12.74 12.75
C ILE A 33 -9.20 11.32 13.17
N ASP A 34 -10.48 10.98 13.12
CA ASP A 34 -10.95 9.67 13.58
C ASP A 34 -10.46 8.56 12.64
N VAL A 35 -9.85 7.53 13.22
CA VAL A 35 -9.14 6.48 12.48
C VAL A 35 -9.46 5.11 13.06
N PHE A 36 -9.72 4.16 12.16
CA PHE A 36 -9.98 2.76 12.46
C PHE A 36 -8.93 1.89 11.76
N THR A 37 -8.43 0.86 12.44
CA THR A 37 -7.32 0.04 11.97
C THR A 37 -7.74 -1.42 11.82
N VAL A 38 -7.44 -2.00 10.66
CA VAL A 38 -7.78 -3.38 10.32
C VAL A 38 -6.52 -4.14 9.96
N ASN A 39 -6.17 -5.15 10.74
CA ASN A 39 -5.13 -6.11 10.36
C ASN A 39 -5.73 -7.20 9.47
N LEU A 40 -5.24 -7.30 8.22
CA LEU A 40 -5.60 -8.35 7.27
C LEU A 40 -4.53 -9.45 7.14
N ASP A 41 -3.42 -9.38 7.88
CA ASP A 41 -2.36 -10.40 7.81
C ASP A 41 -2.57 -11.50 8.89
N PRO A 42 -3.03 -12.71 8.52
CA PRO A 42 -3.17 -13.82 9.46
C PRO A 42 -1.82 -14.41 9.90
N GLY A 43 -0.73 -14.02 9.24
CA GLY A 43 0.64 -14.44 9.53
C GLY A 43 1.47 -13.42 10.30
N ALA A 44 0.88 -12.31 10.74
CA ALA A 44 1.57 -11.34 11.57
C ALA A 44 1.81 -11.91 12.98
N ASP A 45 3.07 -12.12 13.36
CA ASP A 45 3.43 -12.60 14.72
C ASP A 45 3.21 -11.52 15.78
N TYR A 46 3.49 -10.25 15.43
CA TYR A 46 3.44 -9.12 16.34
C TYR A 46 2.93 -7.87 15.62
N LEU A 47 1.94 -7.21 16.21
CA LEU A 47 1.45 -5.91 15.78
C LEU A 47 1.93 -4.82 16.75
N PRO A 48 2.60 -3.75 16.27
CA PRO A 48 3.07 -2.63 17.09
C PRO A 48 1.97 -1.58 17.35
N TYR A 49 0.71 -1.88 17.01
CA TYR A 49 -0.50 -1.10 17.25
C TYR A 49 -1.62 -2.02 17.74
N SER A 50 -2.67 -1.45 18.33
CA SER A 50 -3.90 -2.20 18.65
C SER A 50 -4.84 -2.09 17.47
N ALA A 51 -5.04 -3.19 16.75
CA ALA A 51 -6.00 -3.23 15.64
C ALA A 51 -7.43 -3.23 16.20
N ASP A 52 -8.32 -2.45 15.60
CA ASP A 52 -9.74 -2.44 15.94
C ASP A 52 -10.44 -3.70 15.41
N VAL A 53 -9.98 -4.20 14.26
CA VAL A 53 -10.33 -5.52 13.73
C VAL A 53 -9.05 -6.28 13.37
N ASP A 54 -8.96 -7.53 13.83
CA ASP A 54 -7.82 -8.40 13.56
C ASP A 54 -8.28 -9.77 13.04
N VAL A 55 -7.93 -10.09 11.79
CA VAL A 55 -8.30 -11.37 11.18
C VAL A 55 -7.78 -12.60 11.95
N ARG A 56 -6.72 -12.43 12.75
CA ARG A 56 -6.14 -13.50 13.59
C ARG A 56 -7.10 -13.98 14.67
N GLU A 57 -8.11 -13.19 15.03
CA GLU A 57 -9.16 -13.61 15.95
C GLU A 57 -10.11 -14.65 15.35
N TRP A 58 -10.19 -14.73 14.02
CA TRP A 58 -11.01 -15.72 13.32
C TRP A 58 -10.21 -16.93 12.84
N PHE A 59 -8.98 -16.72 12.39
CA PHE A 59 -8.09 -17.78 11.93
C PHE A 59 -6.62 -17.34 11.94
N THR A 60 -5.75 -18.24 12.40
CA THR A 60 -4.29 -18.08 12.28
C THR A 60 -3.71 -18.99 11.19
N LEU A 61 -2.48 -18.73 10.75
CA LEU A 61 -1.79 -19.66 9.84
C LEU A 61 -1.63 -21.06 10.46
N GLU A 62 -1.43 -21.15 11.78
CA GLU A 62 -1.29 -22.42 12.51
C GLU A 62 -2.59 -23.24 12.45
N ASP A 63 -3.74 -22.60 12.68
CA ASP A 63 -5.05 -23.23 12.58
C ASP A 63 -5.31 -23.75 11.16
N ILE A 64 -4.95 -22.95 10.14
CA ILE A 64 -5.13 -23.30 8.74
C ILE A 64 -4.24 -24.49 8.35
N MET A 65 -2.97 -24.47 8.73
CA MET A 65 -2.05 -25.59 8.46
C MET A 65 -2.60 -26.89 9.07
N SER A 66 -3.06 -26.85 10.32
CA SER A 66 -3.61 -28.02 11.00
C SER A 66 -4.93 -28.49 10.39
N LYS A 67 -5.83 -27.58 10.04
CA LYS A 67 -7.18 -27.90 9.53
C LYS A 67 -7.18 -28.41 8.11
N TYR A 68 -6.32 -27.87 7.25
CA TYR A 68 -6.29 -28.18 5.81
C TYR A 68 -5.13 -29.10 5.41
N ASP A 69 -4.27 -29.50 6.35
CA ASP A 69 -3.09 -30.36 6.13
C ASP A 69 -2.17 -29.79 5.03
N VAL A 70 -1.82 -28.51 5.18
CA VAL A 70 -0.98 -27.77 4.23
C VAL A 70 0.26 -27.20 4.92
N GLY A 71 1.31 -26.95 4.12
CA GLY A 71 2.48 -26.20 4.60
C GLY A 71 2.24 -24.68 4.66
N PRO A 72 3.24 -23.91 5.15
CA PRO A 72 3.10 -22.47 5.41
C PRO A 72 2.62 -21.64 4.21
N ASN A 73 3.19 -21.87 3.02
CA ASN A 73 2.77 -21.15 1.80
C ASN A 73 1.32 -21.46 1.41
N GLY A 74 0.88 -22.71 1.60
CA GLY A 74 -0.51 -23.10 1.36
C GLY A 74 -1.46 -22.44 2.34
N ALA A 75 -1.06 -22.36 3.61
CA ALA A 75 -1.82 -21.67 4.65
C ALA A 75 -1.93 -20.17 4.40
N GLN A 76 -0.87 -19.51 3.90
CA GLN A 76 -0.92 -18.09 3.52
C GLN A 76 -1.95 -17.82 2.41
N ILE A 77 -1.99 -18.69 1.40
CA ILE A 77 -2.95 -18.57 0.29
C ILE A 77 -4.38 -18.76 0.82
N ILE A 78 -4.62 -19.85 1.56
CA ILE A 78 -5.93 -20.13 2.14
C ILE A 78 -6.36 -19.01 3.10
N GLY A 79 -5.45 -18.51 3.93
CA GLY A 79 -5.71 -17.40 4.85
C GLY A 79 -6.11 -16.13 4.12
N ALA A 80 -5.40 -15.76 3.06
CA ALA A 80 -5.75 -14.63 2.22
C ALA A 80 -7.13 -14.79 1.56
N ASP A 81 -7.49 -16.01 1.13
CA ASP A 81 -8.80 -16.29 0.54
C ASP A 81 -9.93 -16.27 1.60
N LEU A 82 -9.65 -16.73 2.83
CA LEU A 82 -10.62 -16.74 3.93
C LEU A 82 -11.06 -15.34 4.38
N ILE A 83 -10.26 -14.30 4.12
CA ILE A 83 -10.65 -12.89 4.36
C ILE A 83 -11.97 -12.57 3.64
N SER A 84 -12.20 -13.13 2.44
CA SER A 84 -13.44 -12.91 1.68
C SER A 84 -14.69 -13.36 2.46
N THR A 85 -14.55 -14.33 3.38
CA THR A 85 -15.65 -14.83 4.21
C THR A 85 -15.97 -13.95 5.41
N LYS A 86 -15.13 -12.93 5.67
CA LYS A 86 -15.19 -12.00 6.80
C LYS A 86 -15.43 -10.55 6.41
N VAL A 87 -15.62 -10.29 5.12
CA VAL A 87 -15.84 -8.93 4.61
C VAL A 87 -17.06 -8.27 5.25
N ASN A 88 -18.16 -9.01 5.43
CA ASN A 88 -19.37 -8.46 6.04
C ASN A 88 -19.13 -8.10 7.50
N GLU A 89 -18.50 -8.99 8.28
CA GLU A 89 -18.15 -8.71 9.67
C GLU A 89 -17.21 -7.50 9.80
N ILE A 90 -16.23 -7.36 8.89
CA ILE A 90 -15.34 -6.18 8.87
C ILE A 90 -16.14 -4.91 8.59
N ILE A 91 -17.04 -4.92 7.60
CA ILE A 91 -17.87 -3.76 7.23
C ILE A 91 -18.80 -3.38 8.38
N ASP A 92 -19.45 -4.36 9.02
CA ASP A 92 -20.35 -4.13 10.14
C ASP A 92 -19.64 -3.43 11.31
N GLU A 93 -18.40 -3.84 11.64
CA GLU A 93 -17.58 -3.17 12.67
C GLU A 93 -17.18 -1.75 12.27
N ILE A 94 -16.80 -1.53 11.01
CA ILE A 94 -16.47 -0.18 10.52
C ILE A 94 -17.71 0.72 10.57
N ASP A 95 -18.87 0.25 10.12
CA ASP A 95 -20.11 1.03 10.09
C ASP A 95 -20.65 1.33 11.49
N TYR A 96 -20.43 0.43 12.46
CA TYR A 96 -20.79 0.65 13.86
C TYR A 96 -19.98 1.79 14.50
N ASN A 97 -18.69 1.91 14.16
CA ASN A 97 -17.80 2.93 14.72
C ASN A 97 -17.81 4.26 13.94
N ASP A 98 -18.24 4.22 12.68
CA ASP A 98 -18.34 5.38 11.76
C ASP A 98 -17.08 6.27 11.67
N PRO A 99 -15.88 5.69 11.42
CA PRO A 99 -14.64 6.46 11.38
C PRO A 99 -14.53 7.30 10.11
N THR A 100 -13.66 8.32 10.14
CA THR A 100 -13.32 9.11 8.95
C THR A 100 -12.32 8.38 8.05
N PHE A 101 -11.29 7.77 8.65
CA PHE A 101 -10.28 6.97 7.97
C PHE A 101 -10.32 5.52 8.43
N VAL A 102 -10.12 4.58 7.51
CA VAL A 102 -9.88 3.17 7.83
C VAL A 102 -8.57 2.75 7.19
N ILE A 103 -7.62 2.27 7.98
CA ILE A 103 -6.32 1.80 7.49
C ILE A 103 -6.26 0.28 7.55
N PHE A 104 -6.11 -0.35 6.39
CA PHE A 104 -5.92 -1.78 6.24
C PHE A 104 -4.43 -2.11 6.14
N ASP A 105 -3.91 -2.83 7.13
CA ASP A 105 -2.59 -3.45 7.08
C ASP A 105 -2.69 -4.76 6.29
N THR A 106 -2.11 -4.80 5.09
CA THR A 106 -2.27 -5.93 4.17
C THR A 106 -1.21 -7.01 4.40
N PRO A 107 -1.47 -8.27 3.98
CA PRO A 107 -0.52 -9.38 4.12
C PRO A 107 0.91 -9.06 3.69
N GLY A 108 1.89 -9.62 4.41
CA GLY A 108 3.32 -9.38 4.18
C GLY A 108 3.76 -9.56 2.71
N GLN A 109 3.23 -10.58 2.02
CA GLN A 109 3.45 -10.78 0.58
C GLN A 109 2.41 -10.01 -0.23
N MET A 110 2.87 -9.11 -1.09
CA MET A 110 2.00 -8.26 -1.91
C MET A 110 1.07 -9.07 -2.80
N GLU A 111 1.54 -10.18 -3.35
CA GLU A 111 0.78 -11.04 -4.27
C GLU A 111 -0.45 -11.67 -3.62
N LEU A 112 -0.42 -11.89 -2.31
CA LEU A 112 -1.57 -12.41 -1.56
C LEU A 112 -2.69 -11.38 -1.49
N PHE A 113 -2.35 -10.09 -1.51
CA PHE A 113 -3.35 -9.03 -1.55
C PHE A 113 -3.72 -8.67 -2.99
N THR A 114 -2.76 -8.46 -3.89
CA THR A 114 -3.06 -7.92 -5.22
C THR A 114 -3.60 -8.98 -6.18
N LEU A 115 -3.18 -10.25 -6.10
CA LEU A 115 -3.57 -11.26 -7.11
C LEU A 115 -4.74 -12.14 -6.70
N ARG A 116 -5.20 -12.06 -5.44
CA ARG A 116 -6.31 -12.88 -4.92
C ARG A 116 -7.65 -12.18 -5.10
N ALA A 117 -8.69 -13.00 -5.30
CA ALA A 117 -10.05 -12.49 -5.48
C ALA A 117 -10.62 -11.88 -4.19
N SER A 118 -10.11 -12.27 -3.02
CA SER A 118 -10.58 -11.77 -1.73
C SER A 118 -10.44 -10.26 -1.59
N SER A 119 -9.32 -9.69 -2.03
CA SER A 119 -9.08 -8.25 -1.99
C SER A 119 -9.99 -7.49 -2.94
N GLU A 120 -10.26 -8.04 -4.13
CA GLU A 120 -11.21 -7.45 -5.09
C GLU A 120 -12.64 -7.42 -4.54
N ILE A 121 -13.06 -8.50 -3.85
CA ILE A 121 -14.34 -8.56 -3.14
C ILE A 121 -14.39 -7.51 -2.04
N LEU A 122 -13.35 -7.40 -1.21
CA LEU A 122 -13.28 -6.43 -0.11
C LEU A 122 -13.34 -4.99 -0.65
N VAL A 123 -12.45 -4.63 -1.57
CA VAL A 123 -12.37 -3.29 -2.17
C VAL A 123 -13.67 -2.91 -2.89
N SER A 124 -14.32 -3.87 -3.58
CA SER A 124 -15.61 -3.61 -4.23
C SER A 124 -16.75 -3.43 -3.22
N SER A 125 -16.74 -4.19 -2.12
CA SER A 125 -17.77 -4.11 -1.07
C SER A 125 -17.70 -2.80 -0.28
N LEU A 126 -16.49 -2.24 -0.12
CA LEU A 126 -16.26 -0.93 0.50
C LEU A 126 -16.56 0.25 -0.45
N GLY A 127 -16.72 -0.03 -1.74
CA GLY A 127 -16.91 0.97 -2.79
C GLY A 127 -15.58 1.57 -3.26
N LYS A 128 -15.12 1.14 -4.44
CA LYS A 128 -13.81 1.53 -5.01
C LYS A 128 -13.52 3.03 -5.02
N ARG A 129 -14.55 3.87 -5.15
CA ARG A 129 -14.44 5.34 -5.16
C ARG A 129 -13.92 5.94 -3.86
N ASN A 130 -13.99 5.20 -2.77
CA ASN A 130 -13.52 5.61 -1.44
C ASN A 130 -12.22 4.90 -1.04
N CYS A 131 -11.69 4.04 -1.91
CA CYS A 131 -10.53 3.21 -1.65
C CYS A 131 -9.28 3.84 -2.29
N ILE A 132 -8.19 3.86 -1.53
CA ILE A 132 -6.89 4.30 -1.99
C ILE A 132 -5.80 3.36 -1.49
N MET A 133 -4.78 3.14 -2.31
CA MET A 133 -3.62 2.37 -1.93
C MET A 133 -2.47 3.31 -1.53
N VAL A 134 -1.91 3.14 -0.34
CA VAL A 134 -0.58 3.70 -0.03
C VAL A 134 0.44 2.63 -0.38
N TYR A 135 1.17 2.84 -1.48
CA TYR A 135 2.15 1.87 -1.97
C TYR A 135 3.55 2.21 -1.45
N LEU A 136 4.11 1.33 -0.61
CA LEU A 136 5.42 1.49 0.01
C LEU A 136 6.54 0.97 -0.90
N TYR A 137 7.38 1.88 -1.36
CA TYR A 137 8.61 1.63 -2.09
C TYR A 137 9.73 1.29 -1.09
N ASP A 138 10.35 0.13 -1.27
CA ASP A 138 11.51 -0.26 -0.47
C ASP A 138 12.73 0.59 -0.86
N PRO A 139 13.40 1.27 0.08
CA PRO A 139 14.50 2.17 -0.22
C PRO A 139 15.75 1.45 -0.73
N VAL A 140 15.99 0.19 -0.33
CA VAL A 140 17.16 -0.60 -0.77
C VAL A 140 17.02 -0.94 -2.25
N VAL A 141 15.82 -1.34 -2.67
CA VAL A 141 15.52 -1.64 -4.08
C VAL A 141 15.49 -0.35 -4.92
N SER A 142 14.95 0.74 -4.36
CA SER A 142 14.80 2.02 -5.03
C SER A 142 16.13 2.71 -5.38
N LYS A 143 17.26 2.36 -4.75
CA LYS A 143 18.57 3.01 -4.98
C LYS A 143 19.14 2.89 -6.38
N THR A 144 18.65 1.94 -7.18
CA THR A 144 19.15 1.72 -8.54
C THR A 144 18.09 2.10 -9.57
N PRO A 145 18.47 2.62 -10.76
CA PRO A 145 17.50 2.99 -11.79
C PRO A 145 16.56 1.83 -12.18
N SER A 146 17.11 0.61 -12.34
CA SER A 146 16.33 -0.58 -12.67
C SER A 146 15.44 -1.05 -11.52
N GLY A 147 15.93 -0.95 -10.27
CA GLY A 147 15.14 -1.29 -9.10
C GLY A 147 13.98 -0.32 -8.88
N PHE A 148 14.22 0.98 -9.02
CA PHE A 148 13.19 2.01 -9.02
C PHE A 148 12.12 1.73 -10.08
N LEU A 149 12.53 1.51 -11.33
CA LEU A 149 11.62 1.18 -12.43
C LEU A 149 10.79 -0.08 -12.15
N SER A 150 11.41 -1.09 -11.55
CA SER A 150 10.72 -2.33 -11.16
C SER A 150 9.64 -2.07 -10.12
N LEU A 151 9.88 -1.19 -9.16
CA LEU A 151 8.88 -0.82 -8.16
C LEU A 151 7.73 0.00 -8.76
N VAL A 152 8.01 0.93 -9.69
CA VAL A 152 6.97 1.64 -10.44
C VAL A 152 6.09 0.65 -11.20
N PHE A 153 6.70 -0.34 -11.86
CA PHE A 153 5.95 -1.39 -12.56
C PHE A 153 5.09 -2.24 -11.61
N MET A 154 5.62 -2.63 -10.44
CA MET A 154 4.87 -3.39 -9.44
C MET A 154 3.69 -2.59 -8.85
N ALA A 155 3.90 -1.31 -8.53
CA ALA A 155 2.84 -0.41 -8.07
C ALA A 155 1.75 -0.27 -9.13
N SER A 156 2.15 -0.06 -10.38
CA SER A 156 1.22 0.01 -11.52
C SER A 156 0.42 -1.28 -11.66
N SER A 157 1.07 -2.45 -11.55
CA SER A 157 0.38 -3.74 -11.61
C SER A 157 -0.66 -3.90 -10.50
N ALA A 158 -0.41 -3.37 -9.30
CA ALA A 158 -1.37 -3.38 -8.20
C ALA A 158 -2.56 -2.45 -8.48
N VAL A 159 -2.31 -1.24 -8.99
CA VAL A 159 -3.34 -0.29 -9.44
C VAL A 159 -4.24 -0.92 -10.50
N PHE A 160 -3.67 -1.50 -11.56
CA PHE A 160 -4.44 -2.16 -12.62
C PHE A 160 -5.30 -3.31 -12.12
N LYS A 161 -4.82 -4.04 -11.11
CA LYS A 161 -5.51 -5.23 -10.63
C LYS A 161 -6.63 -4.92 -9.64
N LEU A 162 -6.46 -3.90 -8.81
CA LEU A 162 -7.48 -3.49 -7.83
C LEU A 162 -8.43 -2.42 -8.38
N GLU A 163 -7.99 -1.69 -9.42
CA GLU A 163 -8.68 -0.52 -9.98
C GLU A 163 -9.00 0.49 -8.88
N ILE A 164 -7.95 0.93 -8.16
CA ILE A 164 -8.01 2.02 -7.18
C ILE A 164 -6.76 2.90 -7.34
N PRO A 165 -6.86 4.23 -7.08
CA PRO A 165 -5.70 5.11 -7.13
C PRO A 165 -4.67 4.75 -6.06
N HIS A 166 -3.46 5.27 -6.20
CA HIS A 166 -2.41 5.06 -5.21
C HIS A 166 -1.61 6.33 -4.88
N VAL A 167 -1.11 6.38 -3.66
CA VAL A 167 -0.10 7.34 -3.19
C VAL A 167 1.22 6.60 -3.03
N PRO A 168 2.25 6.92 -3.82
CA PRO A 168 3.55 6.26 -3.73
C PRO A 168 4.37 6.86 -2.58
N VAL A 169 4.84 5.99 -1.69
CA VAL A 169 5.59 6.38 -0.49
C VAL A 169 6.95 5.71 -0.49
N LEU A 170 8.03 6.49 -0.40
CA LEU A 170 9.36 5.95 -0.15
C LEU A 170 9.51 5.72 1.36
N SER A 171 9.35 4.47 1.78
CA SER A 171 9.39 4.12 3.20
C SER A 171 10.82 4.11 3.74
N LYS A 172 10.93 4.25 5.07
CA LYS A 172 12.22 4.24 5.81
C LYS A 172 13.24 5.21 5.21
N ALA A 173 12.77 6.37 4.74
CA ALA A 173 13.62 7.39 4.12
C ALA A 173 14.75 7.87 5.05
N ASP A 174 14.58 7.73 6.37
CA ASP A 174 15.61 8.01 7.38
C ASP A 174 16.85 7.11 7.31
N LEU A 175 16.76 5.96 6.63
CA LEU A 175 17.89 5.05 6.44
C LEU A 175 18.75 5.39 5.21
N LEU A 176 18.28 6.31 4.37
CA LEU A 176 18.98 6.72 3.16
C LEU A 176 19.95 7.88 3.46
N PRO A 177 21.17 7.84 2.94
CA PRO A 177 21.99 9.04 2.80
C PRO A 177 21.22 10.12 2.02
N GLU A 178 21.42 11.38 2.39
CA GLU A 178 20.74 12.54 1.76
C GLU A 178 20.84 12.52 0.22
N HIS A 179 22.04 12.27 -0.33
CA HIS A 179 22.23 12.18 -1.77
C HIS A 179 21.45 11.04 -2.45
N ASP A 180 21.27 9.89 -1.79
CA ASP A 180 20.50 8.76 -2.32
C ASP A 180 19.01 9.12 -2.31
N LEU A 181 18.55 9.75 -1.22
CA LEU A 181 17.16 10.19 -1.07
C LEU A 181 16.80 11.21 -2.14
N GLU A 182 17.57 12.29 -2.27
CA GLU A 182 17.36 13.33 -3.28
C GLU A 182 17.30 12.75 -4.69
N LYS A 183 18.22 11.83 -5.01
CA LYS A 183 18.28 11.16 -6.30
C LYS A 183 17.01 10.35 -6.61
N ILE A 184 16.53 9.56 -5.65
CA ILE A 184 15.30 8.75 -5.81
C ILE A 184 14.07 9.65 -6.00
N ILE A 185 13.97 10.73 -5.22
CA ILE A 185 12.88 11.70 -5.36
C ILE A 185 12.97 12.43 -6.72
N GLU A 186 14.16 12.80 -7.18
CA GLU A 186 14.37 13.41 -8.49
C GLU A 186 13.93 12.47 -9.62
N TRP A 187 14.22 11.17 -9.55
CA TRP A 187 13.71 10.20 -10.53
C TRP A 187 12.18 10.13 -10.59
N SER A 188 11.49 10.30 -9.46
CA SER A 188 10.02 10.27 -9.40
C SER A 188 9.35 11.52 -9.99
N THR A 189 10.04 12.66 -9.97
CA THR A 189 9.51 13.96 -10.41
C THR A 189 10.05 14.41 -11.76
N ASN A 190 11.25 13.96 -12.14
CA ASN A 190 11.93 14.29 -13.38
C ASN A 190 12.40 13.01 -14.10
N GLN A 191 11.53 12.51 -14.96
CA GLN A 191 11.76 11.26 -15.69
C GLN A 191 12.97 11.33 -16.65
N GLU A 192 13.42 12.51 -17.07
CA GLU A 192 14.62 12.62 -17.92
C GLU A 192 15.89 12.26 -17.16
N LYS A 193 15.95 12.51 -15.85
CA LYS A 193 17.07 12.09 -15.00
C LYS A 193 17.15 10.58 -14.89
N LEU A 194 16.01 9.93 -14.76
CA LEU A 194 15.93 8.48 -14.77
C LEU A 194 16.32 7.91 -16.15
N TYR A 195 15.86 8.55 -17.23
CA TYR A 195 16.19 8.17 -18.61
C TYR A 195 17.70 8.24 -18.89
N GLU A 196 18.38 9.31 -18.46
CA GLU A 196 19.84 9.46 -18.62
C GLU A 196 20.58 8.24 -18.08
N GLU A 197 20.18 7.71 -16.93
CA GLU A 197 20.80 6.52 -16.33
C GLU A 197 20.37 5.21 -16.99
N ILE A 198 19.08 5.04 -17.31
CA ILE A 198 18.56 3.83 -17.95
C ILE A 198 19.05 3.67 -19.40
N SER A 199 19.21 4.77 -20.13
CA SER A 199 19.63 4.77 -21.54
C SER A 199 20.97 4.06 -21.76
N SER A 200 21.83 4.10 -20.75
CA SER A 200 23.11 3.40 -20.73
C SER A 200 22.98 1.88 -20.60
N MET A 201 21.88 1.39 -20.03
CA MET A 201 21.70 -0.01 -19.64
C MET A 201 21.25 -0.92 -20.79
N LYS A 202 20.70 -0.38 -21.89
CA LYS A 202 20.17 -1.06 -23.11
C LYS A 202 19.33 -2.34 -22.87
N GLY A 203 18.12 -2.40 -23.42
CA GLY A 203 17.26 -3.59 -23.39
C GLY A 203 15.96 -3.36 -22.63
N LEU A 204 15.43 -4.39 -21.96
CA LEU A 204 14.09 -4.41 -21.36
C LEU A 204 13.79 -3.20 -20.46
N SER A 205 14.77 -2.72 -19.68
CA SER A 205 14.57 -1.56 -18.80
C SER A 205 14.22 -0.27 -19.55
N LEU A 206 14.76 -0.08 -20.76
CA LEU A 206 14.48 1.10 -21.57
C LEU A 206 13.08 1.04 -22.18
N GLU A 207 12.68 -0.14 -22.66
CA GLU A 207 11.34 -0.39 -23.19
C GLU A 207 10.28 -0.23 -22.10
N LEU A 208 10.54 -0.78 -20.92
CA LEU A 208 9.66 -0.64 -19.76
C LEU A 208 9.55 0.82 -19.31
N PHE A 209 10.65 1.57 -19.29
CA PHE A 209 10.63 3.01 -18.99
C PHE A 209 9.72 3.78 -19.93
N HIS A 210 9.85 3.55 -21.25
CA HIS A 210 8.99 4.22 -22.22
C HIS A 210 7.52 3.87 -22.05
N LEU A 211 7.21 2.59 -21.80
CA LEU A 211 5.84 2.15 -21.55
C LEU A 211 5.23 2.83 -20.32
N LEU A 212 5.95 2.81 -19.18
CA LEU A 212 5.46 3.42 -17.94
C LEU A 212 5.30 4.95 -18.07
N ARG A 213 6.20 5.59 -18.83
CA ARG A 213 6.12 7.03 -19.11
C ARG A 213 4.93 7.39 -19.97
N GLU A 214 4.73 6.67 -21.07
CA GLU A 214 3.61 6.90 -21.99
C GLU A 214 2.26 6.67 -21.30
N ALA A 215 2.20 5.72 -20.37
CA ALA A 215 1.02 5.46 -19.55
C ALA A 215 0.82 6.44 -18.39
N GLY A 216 1.73 7.40 -18.15
CA GLY A 216 1.60 8.37 -17.06
C GLY A 216 1.73 7.77 -15.66
N LEU A 217 2.40 6.62 -15.52
CA LEU A 217 2.44 5.84 -14.27
C LEU A 217 3.52 6.28 -13.27
N PHE A 218 4.33 7.26 -13.63
CA PHE A 218 5.27 7.88 -12.70
C PHE A 218 4.54 8.93 -11.87
N GLN A 219 4.60 8.77 -10.55
CA GLN A 219 3.99 9.65 -9.57
C GLN A 219 5.07 10.15 -8.59
N PRO A 220 5.00 11.40 -8.10
CA PRO A 220 5.96 11.93 -7.14
C PRO A 220 6.00 11.09 -5.86
N LEU A 221 7.18 10.62 -5.46
CA LEU A 221 7.32 9.86 -4.22
C LEU A 221 7.27 10.79 -3.00
N ILE A 222 6.56 10.33 -1.97
CA ILE A 222 6.55 11.00 -0.67
C ILE A 222 7.54 10.27 0.26
N PRO A 223 8.62 10.93 0.71
CA PRO A 223 9.55 10.31 1.65
C PRO A 223 8.95 10.24 3.05
N VAL A 224 8.89 9.04 3.63
CA VAL A 224 8.30 8.81 4.95
C VAL A 224 9.25 8.04 5.85
N SER A 225 9.25 8.39 7.13
CA SER A 225 9.81 7.56 8.18
C SER A 225 8.80 7.33 9.29
N SER A 226 8.35 6.07 9.43
CA SER A 226 7.47 5.64 10.52
C SER A 226 8.15 5.67 11.89
N THR A 227 9.48 5.60 11.94
CA THR A 227 10.25 5.64 13.20
C THR A 227 10.58 7.07 13.63
N LYS A 228 10.72 8.01 12.68
CA LYS A 228 10.99 9.43 12.92
C LYS A 228 9.76 10.31 12.86
N MET A 229 8.60 9.78 12.46
CA MET A 229 7.32 10.48 12.37
C MET A 229 7.34 11.70 11.43
N PHE A 230 7.85 11.53 10.20
CA PHE A 230 7.78 12.58 9.16
C PHE A 230 7.18 12.06 7.85
N GLY A 231 6.70 12.99 7.02
CA GLY A 231 6.11 12.73 5.69
C GLY A 231 4.62 12.37 5.72
N PHE A 232 4.03 12.16 6.89
CA PHE A 232 2.60 11.81 7.02
C PHE A 232 1.65 12.95 6.67
N GLU A 233 2.07 14.21 6.84
CA GLU A 233 1.30 15.37 6.41
C GLU A 233 1.17 15.39 4.88
N ASP A 234 2.29 15.19 4.16
CA ASP A 234 2.29 15.10 2.70
C ASP A 234 1.47 13.90 2.20
N VAL A 235 1.53 12.74 2.88
CA VAL A 235 0.69 11.59 2.55
C VAL A 235 -0.79 11.92 2.72
N TYR A 236 -1.15 12.56 3.84
CA TYR A 236 -2.53 12.96 4.08
C TYR A 236 -3.01 13.95 3.01
N ASP A 237 -2.22 14.98 2.71
CA ASP A 237 -2.54 15.98 1.69
C ASP A 237 -2.71 15.35 0.31
N ALA A 238 -1.85 14.40 -0.07
CA ALA A 238 -1.98 13.66 -1.33
C ALA A 238 -3.25 12.81 -1.39
N ILE A 239 -3.63 12.16 -0.28
CA ILE A 239 -4.90 11.42 -0.19
C ILE A 239 -6.07 12.39 -0.35
N GLN A 240 -6.04 13.54 0.32
CA GLN A 240 -7.09 14.55 0.21
C GLN A 240 -7.18 15.12 -1.21
N GLU A 241 -6.06 15.40 -1.86
CA GLU A 241 -6.03 15.91 -3.23
C GLU A 241 -6.74 14.94 -4.18
N ILE A 242 -6.49 13.64 -4.06
CA ILE A 242 -7.13 12.62 -4.90
C ILE A 242 -8.66 12.57 -4.73
N PHE A 243 -9.17 12.70 -3.50
CA PHE A 243 -10.61 12.62 -3.25
C PHE A 243 -11.35 13.95 -3.41
N TYR A 244 -10.71 15.08 -3.12
CA TYR A 244 -11.36 16.40 -3.09
C TYR A 244 -11.06 17.31 -4.29
N SER A 245 -10.02 17.04 -5.08
CA SER A 245 -9.71 17.85 -6.28
C SER A 245 -10.54 17.49 -7.51
N GLY A 246 -11.35 16.43 -7.47
CA GLY A 246 -12.50 16.25 -8.37
C GLY A 246 -12.19 16.04 -9.86
N GLU A 247 -10.96 15.69 -10.25
CA GLU A 247 -10.76 15.07 -11.57
C GLU A 247 -11.21 13.61 -11.47
N ASP A 248 -12.11 13.22 -12.38
CA ASP A 248 -12.73 11.90 -12.41
C ASP A 248 -11.71 10.82 -12.03
N ILE A 249 -11.99 10.06 -10.97
CA ILE A 249 -11.23 8.86 -10.59
C ILE A 249 -11.07 7.91 -11.81
N GLU A 250 -11.93 8.06 -12.83
CA GLU A 250 -11.84 7.41 -14.13
C GLU A 250 -10.60 7.77 -14.98
N SER A 251 -9.97 8.93 -14.75
CA SER A 251 -8.75 9.35 -15.45
C SER A 251 -7.50 8.56 -15.04
N PHE A 252 -7.58 7.80 -13.95
CA PHE A 252 -6.53 6.90 -13.47
C PHE A 252 -6.67 5.45 -13.99
N TYR A 253 -7.66 5.18 -14.86
CA TYR A 253 -7.92 3.85 -15.47
C TYR A 253 -7.67 3.81 -16.98
#